data_AF-A0A1Q7INT7-F1
#
_entry.id   AF-A0A1Q7INT7-F1
#
_cell.length_a   1.000
_cell.length_b   1.000
_cell.length_c   1.000
_cell.angle_alpha   90.00
_cell.angle_beta   90.00
_cell.angle_gamma   90.00
#
_symmetry.space_group_name_H-M   'P 1'
#
loop_
_entity.id
_entity.type
_entity.pdbx_description
1 polymer ?
#
loop_
_entity_poly.entity_id
_entity_poly.type
_entity_poly.pdbx_seq_one_letter_code
_entity_poly.pdbx_strand_id
1 'polypeptide(L)'
;MARAGWLMIASVPLVAGVLLLGWRPQPTVPVDERAYVATTVAVGGGERAAALQLYAAGQFPGACERFSRAAADNPKSPVWRQDVARCFEAWGRDVLRQNRPEEALLLFRQGLKALPDDPALLKAAGIAAIHGGRPTEALEPLERATATEDDVEVRLLLARLYDQRDQTDLALAHLTALLAREPGHAAARRLLEKIERERRVEAAFQRETTEHFVVVKHRAAGGEAVRPVVQALERAWERVGDQLDYHPTERVTIVLYEGVQFHDVTRVHGWVTGLYDGKIRLPLGTGLPSGAALDQLVVHEYAHAAIHELSRGRTPRWLQEGLAQYLEGVRVDPLLRGPGGLTLGGLEALIGDPDPARARVGYDIALWVTEDLVTRGGLASVRTVLMRLGNGDSIAAAMTQVYGMRLAELESQWRNLLGG
;
A
#
# COMPACT_ATOMS: atom_id res chain seq x y z
N MET A 1 30.93 -28.71 -12.60
CA MET A 1 30.60 -27.28 -12.45
C MET A 1 29.41 -27.18 -11.51
N ALA A 2 29.67 -26.80 -10.25
CA ALA A 2 28.67 -26.82 -9.19
C ALA A 2 27.62 -25.74 -9.42
N ARG A 3 26.34 -26.13 -9.49
CA ARG A 3 25.20 -25.21 -9.51
C ARG A 3 25.10 -24.57 -8.13
N ALA A 4 25.23 -23.24 -8.06
CA ALA A 4 24.93 -22.46 -6.86
C ALA A 4 23.48 -22.77 -6.41
N GLY A 5 23.28 -23.04 -5.11
CA GLY A 5 21.95 -23.13 -4.53
C GLY A 5 21.28 -21.77 -4.63
N TRP A 6 20.12 -21.69 -5.29
CA TRP A 6 19.43 -20.44 -5.54
C TRP A 6 18.58 -20.05 -4.33
N LEU A 7 18.77 -18.82 -3.87
CA LEU A 7 17.93 -18.15 -2.89
C LEU A 7 16.71 -17.61 -3.63
N MET A 8 15.51 -17.84 -3.11
CA MET A 8 14.27 -17.27 -3.65
C MET A 8 13.73 -16.28 -2.62
N ILE A 9 13.06 -15.21 -3.07
CA ILE A 9 12.66 -14.08 -2.24
C ILE A 9 11.18 -13.81 -2.51
N ALA A 10 10.41 -13.44 -1.48
CA ALA A 10 8.99 -13.17 -1.62
C ALA A 10 8.65 -11.80 -1.05
N SER A 11 8.03 -10.93 -1.85
CA SER A 11 7.33 -9.75 -1.36
C SER A 11 5.92 -10.13 -0.85
N VAL A 12 5.55 -9.65 0.34
CA VAL A 12 4.16 -9.73 0.81
C VAL A 12 3.46 -8.43 0.41
N PRO A 13 2.26 -8.47 -0.20
CA PRO A 13 1.54 -7.25 -0.53
C PRO A 13 1.25 -6.41 0.71
N LEU A 14 2.01 -5.33 0.86
CA LEU A 14 1.84 -4.29 1.87
C LEU A 14 0.56 -3.51 1.60
N VAL A 15 -0.49 -3.85 2.34
CA VAL A 15 -1.74 -3.08 2.55
C VAL A 15 -2.58 -2.71 1.30
N ALA A 16 -2.05 -2.72 0.09
CA ALA A 16 -2.82 -2.47 -1.14
C ALA A 16 -3.70 -3.69 -1.53
N GLY A 17 -3.31 -4.90 -1.12
CA GLY A 17 -4.01 -6.14 -1.50
C GLY A 17 -5.31 -6.46 -0.74
N VAL A 18 -5.70 -5.68 0.28
CA VAL A 18 -6.89 -5.98 1.13
C VAL A 18 -7.80 -4.75 1.36
N LEU A 19 -7.66 -3.68 0.58
CA LEU A 19 -8.69 -2.63 0.48
C LEU A 19 -9.61 -2.81 -0.75
N LEU A 20 -9.74 -4.04 -1.24
CA LEU A 20 -10.94 -4.53 -1.93
C LEU A 20 -12.02 -4.95 -0.91
N LEU A 21 -12.16 -4.21 0.20
CA LEU A 21 -13.37 -4.29 0.99
C LEU A 21 -14.46 -3.65 0.13
N GLY A 22 -15.22 -4.51 -0.53
CA GLY A 22 -16.53 -4.18 -1.05
C GLY A 22 -17.28 -3.47 0.06
N TRP A 23 -17.40 -2.17 -0.10
CA TRP A 23 -18.26 -1.34 0.71
C TRP A 23 -19.65 -1.97 0.57
N ARG A 24 -20.09 -2.70 1.59
CA ARG A 24 -21.49 -3.08 1.66
C ARG A 24 -22.21 -1.76 1.94
N PRO A 25 -23.11 -1.29 1.06
CA PRO A 25 -24.01 -0.24 1.49
C PRO A 25 -24.66 -0.75 2.78
N GLN A 26 -24.55 0.02 3.87
CA GLN A 26 -25.55 -0.15 4.91
C GLN A 26 -26.90 -0.08 4.18
N PRO A 27 -27.84 -1.01 4.43
CA PRO A 27 -29.20 -0.75 4.01
C PRO A 27 -29.51 0.63 4.55
N THR A 28 -29.88 1.54 3.65
CA THR A 28 -30.50 2.80 4.04
C THR A 28 -31.50 2.41 5.11
N VAL A 29 -31.24 2.80 6.36
CA VAL A 29 -32.32 2.81 7.36
C VAL A 29 -33.41 3.56 6.64
N PRO A 30 -34.57 2.93 6.33
CA PRO A 30 -35.64 3.68 5.71
C PRO A 30 -35.85 4.83 6.68
N VAL A 31 -35.62 6.04 6.18
CA VAL A 31 -35.94 7.24 6.93
C VAL A 31 -37.40 7.03 7.31
N ASP A 32 -37.65 6.81 8.61
CA ASP A 32 -39.01 6.73 9.07
C ASP A 32 -39.58 8.14 8.85
N GLU A 33 -40.27 8.30 7.72
CA GLU A 33 -40.91 9.53 7.27
C GLU A 33 -41.91 10.05 8.32
N ARG A 34 -42.18 9.27 9.39
CA ARG A 34 -43.17 9.59 10.42
C ARG A 34 -42.59 10.13 11.72
N ALA A 35 -41.27 10.28 11.87
CA ALA A 35 -40.69 10.82 13.11
C ALA A 35 -40.08 12.23 13.00
N TYR A 36 -40.14 12.89 11.83
CA TYR A 36 -39.82 14.31 11.72
C TYR A 36 -41.08 15.13 11.97
N VAL A 37 -41.42 15.35 13.24
CA VAL A 37 -42.36 16.40 13.61
C VAL A 37 -41.81 17.69 13.05
N ALA A 38 -42.53 18.22 12.07
CA ALA A 38 -42.28 19.48 11.42
C ALA A 38 -42.27 20.61 12.47
N THR A 39 -41.07 20.96 12.94
CA THR A 39 -40.76 22.37 13.21
C THR A 39 -40.12 22.93 11.95
N THR A 40 -40.98 23.21 10.98
CA THR A 40 -40.68 24.03 9.80
C THR A 40 -40.33 25.44 10.27
N VAL A 41 -39.06 25.67 10.58
CA VAL A 41 -38.50 27.01 10.41
C VAL A 41 -38.36 27.19 8.89
N ALA A 42 -39.18 28.08 8.34
CA ALA A 42 -39.20 28.40 6.91
C ALA A 42 -37.83 28.92 6.47
N VAL A 43 -37.00 28.04 5.92
CA VAL A 43 -35.81 28.38 5.14
C VAL A 43 -36.24 28.29 3.67
N GLY A 44 -35.96 29.33 2.88
CA GLY A 44 -36.43 29.49 1.49
C GLY A 44 -36.43 28.20 0.65
N GLY A 45 -37.61 27.59 0.48
CA GLY A 45 -37.76 26.23 -0.05
C GLY A 45 -37.28 26.03 -1.50
N GLY A 46 -37.14 27.10 -2.28
CA GLY A 46 -36.69 27.01 -3.67
C GLY A 46 -35.20 26.72 -3.82
N GLU A 47 -34.34 27.38 -3.05
CA GLU A 47 -32.88 27.23 -3.18
C GLU A 47 -32.40 25.86 -2.68
N ARG A 48 -32.94 25.39 -1.55
CA ARG A 48 -32.63 24.07 -1.00
C ARG A 48 -33.06 22.95 -1.95
N ALA A 49 -34.28 23.04 -2.47
CA ALA A 49 -34.81 22.04 -3.41
C ALA A 49 -33.98 22.00 -4.70
N ALA A 50 -33.60 23.15 -5.25
CA ALA A 50 -32.76 23.22 -6.44
C ALA A 50 -31.35 22.63 -6.21
N ALA A 51 -30.74 22.89 -5.04
CA ALA A 51 -29.46 22.28 -4.69
C ALA A 51 -29.55 20.75 -4.52
N LEU A 52 -30.64 20.27 -3.89
CA LEU A 52 -30.91 18.83 -3.74
C LEU A 52 -31.14 18.13 -5.08
N GLN A 53 -31.78 18.80 -6.06
CA GLN A 53 -31.93 18.25 -7.42
C GLN A 53 -30.58 18.06 -8.11
N LEU A 54 -29.68 19.04 -8.02
CA LEU A 54 -28.33 18.93 -8.58
C LEU A 54 -27.55 17.80 -7.88
N TYR A 55 -27.65 17.71 -6.55
CA TYR A 55 -27.02 16.66 -5.77
C TYR A 55 -27.50 15.26 -6.18
N ALA A 56 -28.81 15.07 -6.31
CA ALA A 56 -29.41 13.80 -6.74
C ALA A 56 -29.02 13.43 -8.18
N ALA A 57 -28.79 14.43 -9.04
CA ALA A 57 -28.29 14.23 -10.40
C ALA A 57 -26.77 13.97 -10.49
N GLY A 58 -26.05 13.92 -9.36
CA GLY A 58 -24.59 13.77 -9.32
C GLY A 58 -23.83 15.00 -9.80
N GLN A 59 -24.50 16.14 -9.99
CA GLN A 59 -23.89 17.41 -10.39
C GLN A 59 -23.29 18.11 -9.16
N PHE A 60 -22.33 17.44 -8.53
CA PHE A 60 -21.74 17.85 -7.25
C PHE A 60 -21.17 19.28 -7.24
N PRO A 61 -20.42 19.75 -8.26
CA PRO A 61 -19.86 21.10 -8.23
C PRO A 61 -20.94 22.18 -8.02
N GLY A 62 -22.01 22.14 -8.83
CA GLY A 62 -23.11 23.09 -8.74
C GLY A 62 -23.97 22.90 -7.49
N ALA A 63 -24.15 21.65 -7.03
CA ALA A 63 -24.86 21.37 -5.79
C ALA A 63 -24.13 21.94 -4.56
N CYS A 64 -22.84 21.65 -4.43
CA CYS A 64 -22.03 22.03 -3.28
C CYS A 64 -21.79 23.54 -3.25
N GLU A 65 -21.66 24.21 -4.41
CA GLU A 65 -21.62 25.67 -4.50
C GLU A 65 -22.90 26.30 -3.91
N ARG A 66 -24.09 25.79 -4.31
CA ARG A 66 -25.37 26.31 -3.82
C ARG A 66 -25.56 26.05 -2.33
N PHE A 67 -25.24 24.85 -1.84
CA PHE A 67 -25.27 24.56 -0.41
C PHE A 67 -24.31 25.47 0.37
N SER A 68 -23.11 25.69 -0.14
CA SER A 68 -22.09 26.53 0.52
C SER A 68 -22.51 28.00 0.58
N ARG A 69 -23.11 28.53 -0.49
CA ARG A 69 -23.67 29.89 -0.51
C ARG A 69 -24.81 30.03 0.51
N ALA A 70 -25.76 29.09 0.50
CA ALA A 70 -26.86 29.11 1.46
C ALA A 70 -26.39 29.00 2.92
N ALA A 71 -25.33 28.21 3.18
CA ALA A 71 -24.68 28.13 4.47
C ALA A 71 -23.94 29.42 4.86
N ALA A 72 -23.31 30.11 3.91
CA ALA A 72 -22.64 31.39 4.14
C ALA A 72 -23.64 32.51 4.49
N ASP A 73 -24.79 32.53 3.83
CA ASP A 73 -25.89 33.47 4.13
C ASP A 73 -26.55 33.15 5.48
N ASN A 74 -26.46 31.91 5.95
CA ASN A 74 -27.10 31.42 7.17
C ASN A 74 -26.13 30.60 8.05
N PRO A 75 -25.03 31.19 8.56
CA PRO A 75 -23.91 30.44 9.15
C PRO A 75 -24.27 29.68 10.44
N LYS A 76 -25.34 30.10 11.12
CA LYS A 76 -25.84 29.41 12.33
C LYS A 76 -26.72 28.20 12.04
N SER A 77 -27.16 28.01 10.79
CA SER A 77 -28.06 26.91 10.42
C SER A 77 -27.33 25.56 10.46
N PRO A 78 -27.73 24.61 11.32
CA PRO A 78 -27.14 23.27 11.32
C PRO A 78 -27.50 22.48 10.05
N VAL A 79 -28.69 22.71 9.50
CA VAL A 79 -29.17 22.02 8.28
C VAL A 79 -28.28 22.33 7.09
N TRP A 80 -27.92 23.60 6.90
CA TRP A 80 -27.05 23.99 5.78
C TRP A 80 -25.63 23.47 5.92
N ARG A 81 -25.07 23.46 7.14
CA ARG A 81 -23.76 22.87 7.41
C ARG A 81 -23.77 21.35 7.13
N GLN A 82 -24.83 20.66 7.50
CA GLN A 82 -25.03 19.24 7.16
C GLN A 82 -25.17 18.99 5.65
N ASP A 83 -25.92 19.84 4.93
CA ASP A 83 -26.07 19.72 3.49
C ASP A 83 -24.73 19.95 2.75
N VAL A 84 -23.93 20.94 3.20
CA VAL A 84 -22.56 21.18 2.69
C VAL A 84 -21.67 19.96 2.94
N ALA A 85 -21.62 19.47 4.18
CA ALA A 85 -20.80 18.32 4.55
C ALA A 85 -21.13 17.09 3.72
N ARG A 86 -22.41 16.72 3.62
CA ARG A 86 -22.87 15.58 2.80
C ARG A 86 -22.56 15.75 1.32
N CYS A 87 -22.68 16.97 0.80
CA CYS A 87 -22.36 17.23 -0.61
C CYS A 87 -20.88 16.98 -0.91
N PHE A 88 -19.99 17.56 -0.10
CA PHE A 88 -18.54 17.37 -0.26
C PHE A 88 -18.11 15.94 0.04
N GLU A 89 -18.77 15.25 0.96
CA GLU A 89 -18.54 13.82 1.20
C GLU A 89 -18.86 12.98 -0.05
N ALA A 90 -20.05 13.16 -0.64
CA ALA A 90 -20.46 12.41 -1.82
C ALA A 90 -19.56 12.71 -3.04
N TRP A 91 -19.22 13.99 -3.24
CA TRP A 91 -18.31 14.42 -4.30
C TRP A 91 -16.91 13.83 -4.11
N GLY A 92 -16.34 13.96 -2.91
CA GLY A 92 -15.02 13.40 -2.59
C GLY A 92 -14.99 11.90 -2.78
N ARG A 93 -16.06 11.17 -2.40
CA ARG A 93 -16.17 9.73 -2.63
C ARG A 93 -16.24 9.36 -4.11
N ASP A 94 -16.94 10.16 -4.93
CA ASP A 94 -16.97 9.96 -6.38
C ASP A 94 -15.59 10.17 -7.02
N VAL A 95 -14.89 11.24 -6.64
CA VAL A 95 -13.53 11.53 -7.09
C VAL A 95 -12.54 10.46 -6.63
N LEU A 96 -12.69 9.94 -5.40
CA LEU A 96 -11.86 8.86 -4.90
C LEU A 96 -12.09 7.55 -5.68
N ARG A 97 -13.33 7.24 -6.08
CA ARG A 97 -13.64 6.10 -6.97
C ARG A 97 -12.99 6.23 -8.35
N GLN A 98 -12.74 7.46 -8.80
CA GLN A 98 -11.97 7.75 -10.02
C GLN A 98 -10.45 7.71 -9.79
N ASN A 99 -10.00 7.22 -8.63
CA ASN A 99 -8.60 7.11 -8.22
C ASN A 99 -7.83 8.45 -8.21
N ARG A 100 -8.51 9.53 -7.81
CA ARG A 100 -7.93 10.87 -7.63
C ARG A 100 -7.88 11.24 -6.14
N PRO A 101 -7.06 10.57 -5.32
CA PRO A 101 -7.11 10.69 -3.87
C PRO A 101 -6.72 12.07 -3.34
N GLU A 102 -5.83 12.79 -4.02
CA GLU A 102 -5.41 14.13 -3.60
C GLU A 102 -6.55 15.14 -3.69
N GLU A 103 -7.32 15.10 -4.78
CA GLU A 103 -8.49 15.95 -4.96
C GLU A 103 -9.64 15.54 -4.05
N ALA A 104 -9.87 14.24 -3.88
CA ALA A 104 -10.83 13.74 -2.91
C ALA A 104 -10.53 14.25 -1.50
N LEU A 105 -9.25 14.24 -1.08
CA LEU A 105 -8.83 14.77 0.22
C LEU A 105 -9.15 16.27 0.35
N LEU A 106 -8.94 17.07 -0.71
CA LEU A 106 -9.30 18.49 -0.70
C LEU A 106 -10.82 18.68 -0.54
N LEU A 107 -11.63 17.88 -1.22
CA LEU A 107 -13.10 17.91 -1.10
C LEU A 107 -13.56 17.54 0.32
N PHE A 108 -13.02 16.47 0.91
CA PHE A 108 -13.32 16.10 2.29
C PHE A 108 -12.93 17.20 3.28
N ARG A 109 -11.77 17.85 3.08
CA ARG A 109 -11.36 19.02 3.87
C ARG A 109 -12.33 20.20 3.75
N GLN A 110 -12.98 20.41 2.59
CA GLN A 110 -14.04 21.43 2.48
C GLN A 110 -15.29 21.05 3.29
N GLY A 111 -15.72 19.79 3.25
CA GLY A 111 -16.82 19.29 4.09
C GLY A 111 -16.54 19.48 5.58
N LEU A 112 -15.32 19.16 6.01
CA LEU A 112 -14.87 19.31 7.41
C LEU A 112 -14.85 20.78 7.88
N LYS A 113 -14.77 21.77 6.99
CA LYS A 113 -14.95 23.18 7.41
C LYS A 113 -16.37 23.46 7.90
N ALA A 114 -17.36 22.77 7.34
CA ALA A 114 -18.77 22.92 7.75
C ALA A 114 -19.09 22.10 9.01
N LEU A 115 -18.56 20.87 9.08
CA LEU A 115 -18.67 19.98 10.24
C LEU A 115 -17.29 19.39 10.60
N PRO A 116 -16.53 20.03 11.51
CA PRO A 116 -15.16 19.62 11.83
C PRO A 116 -15.02 18.19 12.34
N ASP A 117 -15.96 17.70 13.14
CA ASP A 117 -15.88 16.41 13.81
C ASP A 117 -16.82 15.35 13.21
N ASP A 118 -17.24 15.54 11.96
CA ASP A 118 -18.06 14.56 11.25
C ASP A 118 -17.27 13.26 11.00
N PRO A 119 -17.67 12.12 11.59
CA PRO A 119 -16.87 10.89 11.56
C PRO A 119 -16.75 10.31 10.15
N ALA A 120 -17.78 10.46 9.31
CA ALA A 120 -17.79 9.95 7.95
C ALA A 120 -16.79 10.70 7.05
N LEU A 121 -16.73 12.03 7.16
CA LEU A 121 -15.77 12.88 6.48
C LEU A 121 -14.34 12.68 7.00
N LEU A 122 -14.16 12.57 8.32
CA LEU A 122 -12.84 12.30 8.93
C LEU A 122 -12.28 10.95 8.46
N LYS A 123 -13.11 9.89 8.48
CA LYS A 123 -12.77 8.59 7.91
C LYS A 123 -12.42 8.69 6.43
N ALA A 124 -13.25 9.38 5.64
CA ALA A 124 -13.02 9.52 4.20
C ALA A 124 -11.73 10.29 3.87
N ALA A 125 -11.43 11.35 4.64
CA ALA A 125 -10.17 12.08 4.55
C ALA A 125 -8.96 11.18 4.88
N GLY A 126 -9.04 10.39 5.96
CA GLY A 126 -8.00 9.42 6.30
C GLY A 126 -7.76 8.38 5.18
N ILE A 127 -8.83 7.79 4.63
CA ILE A 127 -8.73 6.86 3.52
C ILE A 127 -8.12 7.54 2.28
N ALA A 128 -8.55 8.75 1.93
CA ALA A 128 -7.98 9.49 0.81
C ALA A 128 -6.50 9.83 1.03
N ALA A 129 -6.08 10.14 2.26
CA ALA A 129 -4.68 10.37 2.60
C ALA A 129 -3.84 9.09 2.43
N ILE A 130 -4.34 7.93 2.88
CA ILE A 130 -3.69 6.62 2.64
C ILE A 130 -3.55 6.35 1.14
N HIS A 131 -4.63 6.50 0.38
CA HIS A 131 -4.59 6.32 -1.08
C HIS A 131 -3.67 7.36 -1.74
N GLY A 132 -3.56 8.57 -1.22
CA GLY A 132 -2.64 9.59 -1.70
C GLY A 132 -1.18 9.38 -1.30
N GLY A 133 -0.82 8.23 -0.71
CA GLY A 133 0.56 7.96 -0.25
C GLY A 133 1.02 8.88 0.87
N ARG A 134 0.07 9.43 1.65
CA ARG A 134 0.32 10.28 2.81
C ARG A 134 -0.22 9.62 4.08
N PRO A 135 0.25 8.42 4.44
CA PRO A 135 -0.26 7.67 5.60
C PRO A 135 -0.09 8.44 6.92
N THR A 136 0.95 9.27 7.04
CA THR A 136 1.13 10.14 8.21
C THR A 136 0.01 11.17 8.36
N GLU A 137 -0.47 11.77 7.25
CA GLU A 137 -1.60 12.71 7.26
C GLU A 137 -2.95 12.02 7.55
N ALA A 138 -3.01 10.69 7.45
CA ALA A 138 -4.22 9.93 7.73
C ALA A 138 -4.47 9.73 9.23
N LEU A 139 -3.43 9.81 10.08
CA LEU A 139 -3.53 9.49 11.51
C LEU A 139 -4.49 10.43 12.24
N GLU A 140 -4.29 11.75 12.16
CA GLU A 140 -5.11 12.73 12.89
C GLU A 140 -6.61 12.65 12.55
N PRO A 141 -7.03 12.58 11.26
CA PRO A 141 -8.44 12.45 10.94
C PRO A 141 -9.03 11.13 11.46
N LEU A 142 -8.31 10.02 11.34
CA LEU A 142 -8.80 8.71 11.77
C LEU A 142 -8.87 8.61 13.29
N GLU A 143 -7.90 9.14 14.03
CA GLU A 143 -7.93 9.23 15.49
C GLU A 143 -9.16 10.02 15.97
N ARG A 144 -9.42 11.19 15.37
CA ARG A 144 -10.62 11.99 15.66
C ARG A 144 -11.91 11.27 15.29
N ALA A 145 -11.94 10.55 14.17
CA ALA A 145 -13.10 9.74 13.81
C ALA A 145 -13.42 8.71 14.91
N THR A 146 -12.40 8.03 15.44
CA THR A 146 -12.60 7.06 16.54
C THR A 146 -12.98 7.68 17.88
N ALA A 147 -12.70 8.95 18.10
CA ALA A 147 -13.11 9.67 19.30
C ALA A 147 -14.61 10.02 19.26
N THR A 148 -15.17 10.25 18.07
CA THR A 148 -16.60 10.54 17.87
C THR A 148 -17.43 9.27 17.74
N GLU A 149 -16.97 8.31 16.93
CA GLU A 149 -17.68 7.08 16.62
C GLU A 149 -16.73 5.88 16.72
N ASP A 150 -17.16 4.84 17.45
CA ASP A 150 -16.43 3.59 17.48
C ASP A 150 -16.67 2.83 16.15
N ASP A 151 -15.84 3.11 15.14
CA ASP A 151 -15.85 2.43 13.85
C ASP A 151 -14.73 1.36 13.79
N VAL A 152 -15.13 0.10 13.62
CA VAL A 152 -14.22 -1.06 13.56
C VAL A 152 -13.24 -0.99 12.39
N GLU A 153 -13.67 -0.43 11.26
CA GLU A 153 -12.84 -0.27 10.07
C GLU A 153 -11.76 0.79 10.31
N VAL A 154 -12.13 1.92 10.93
CA VAL A 154 -11.18 2.97 11.31
C VAL A 154 -10.16 2.45 12.32
N ARG A 155 -10.58 1.67 13.31
CA ARG A 155 -9.65 1.03 14.26
C ARG A 155 -8.67 0.08 13.57
N LEU A 156 -9.13 -0.71 12.61
CA LEU A 156 -8.24 -1.60 11.85
C LEU A 156 -7.24 -0.82 10.99
N LEU A 157 -7.66 0.30 10.39
CA LEU A 157 -6.78 1.19 9.64
C LEU A 157 -5.71 1.81 10.55
N LEU A 158 -6.11 2.38 11.70
CA LEU A 158 -5.15 2.92 12.68
C LEU A 158 -4.18 1.86 13.18
N ALA A 159 -4.66 0.65 13.50
CA ALA A 159 -3.80 -0.45 13.91
C ALA A 159 -2.72 -0.78 12.87
N ARG A 160 -3.08 -0.82 11.59
CA ARG A 160 -2.12 -1.05 10.49
C ARG A 160 -1.13 0.10 10.34
N LEU A 161 -1.60 1.35 10.39
CA LEU A 161 -0.74 2.53 10.28
C LEU A 161 0.27 2.61 11.43
N TYR A 162 -0.14 2.29 12.64
CA TYR A 162 0.75 2.24 13.79
C TYR A 162 1.75 1.07 13.73
N ASP A 163 1.33 -0.12 13.25
CA ASP A 163 2.23 -1.26 13.04
C ASP A 163 3.36 -0.91 12.05
N GLN A 164 3.00 -0.28 10.93
CA GLN A 164 3.95 0.18 9.91
C GLN A 164 4.96 1.21 10.45
N ARG A 165 4.59 1.98 11.48
CA ARG A 165 5.41 3.04 12.06
C ARG A 165 6.17 2.61 13.32
N ASP A 166 6.28 1.32 13.58
CA ASP A 166 6.89 0.77 14.82
C ASP A 166 6.19 1.23 16.12
N GLN A 167 4.95 1.74 16.04
CA GLN A 167 4.15 2.18 17.19
C GLN A 167 3.27 1.04 17.72
N THR A 168 3.91 -0.08 18.05
CA THR A 168 3.26 -1.36 18.37
C THR A 168 2.23 -1.28 19.50
N ASP A 169 2.49 -0.52 20.56
CA ASP A 169 1.54 -0.41 21.68
C ASP A 169 0.22 0.29 21.26
N LEU A 170 0.29 1.30 20.39
CA LEU A 170 -0.90 1.94 19.83
C LEU A 170 -1.64 0.98 18.89
N ALA A 171 -0.92 0.23 18.05
CA ALA A 171 -1.52 -0.77 17.18
C ALA A 171 -2.32 -1.82 17.98
N LEU A 172 -1.71 -2.35 19.06
CA LEU A 172 -2.36 -3.31 19.95
C LEU A 172 -3.58 -2.71 20.64
N ALA A 173 -3.52 -1.47 21.12
CA ALA A 173 -4.66 -0.80 21.75
C ALA A 173 -5.88 -0.74 20.80
N HIS A 174 -5.68 -0.38 19.53
CA HIS A 174 -6.75 -0.38 18.53
C HIS A 174 -7.28 -1.77 18.22
N LEU A 175 -6.41 -2.79 18.12
CA LEU A 175 -6.81 -4.18 17.89
C LEU A 175 -7.59 -4.76 19.06
N THR A 176 -7.17 -4.50 20.29
CA THR A 176 -7.89 -4.93 21.49
C THR A 176 -9.29 -4.31 21.55
N ALA A 177 -9.40 -3.00 21.29
CA ALA A 177 -10.70 -2.32 21.27
C ALA A 177 -11.61 -2.87 20.16
N LEU A 178 -11.07 -3.12 18.97
CA LEU A 178 -11.79 -3.72 17.85
C LEU A 178 -12.27 -5.14 18.20
N LEU A 179 -11.38 -6.01 18.68
CA LEU A 179 -11.68 -7.41 18.98
C LEU A 179 -12.59 -7.59 20.20
N ALA A 180 -12.65 -6.61 21.10
CA ALA A 180 -13.64 -6.59 22.17
C ALA A 180 -15.08 -6.47 21.64
N ARG A 181 -15.27 -5.75 20.52
CA ARG A 181 -16.58 -5.60 19.85
C ARG A 181 -16.86 -6.71 18.85
N GLU A 182 -15.86 -7.06 18.05
CA GLU A 182 -15.94 -8.11 17.03
C GLU A 182 -14.88 -9.19 17.26
N PRO A 183 -15.10 -10.11 18.23
CA PRO A 183 -14.12 -11.15 18.52
C PRO A 183 -13.74 -11.98 17.29
N GLY A 184 -14.69 -12.21 16.37
CA GLY A 184 -14.50 -12.99 15.15
C GLY A 184 -13.82 -12.25 13.99
N HIS A 185 -13.40 -10.99 14.13
CA HIS A 185 -12.87 -10.24 13.00
C HIS A 185 -11.51 -10.81 12.54
N ALA A 186 -11.55 -11.57 11.44
CA ALA A 186 -10.41 -12.36 10.97
C ALA A 186 -9.17 -11.53 10.62
N ALA A 187 -9.33 -10.33 10.04
CA ALA A 187 -8.20 -9.47 9.69
C ALA A 187 -7.51 -8.91 10.94
N ALA A 188 -8.28 -8.48 11.93
CA ALA A 188 -7.74 -7.99 13.21
C ALA A 188 -7.04 -9.11 14.00
N ARG A 189 -7.62 -10.32 14.04
CA ARG A 189 -6.96 -11.49 14.67
C ARG A 189 -5.63 -11.82 14.01
N ARG A 190 -5.57 -11.88 12.67
CA ARG A 190 -4.33 -12.14 11.95
C ARG A 190 -3.26 -11.08 12.23
N LEU A 191 -3.65 -9.80 12.28
CA LEU A 191 -2.73 -8.71 12.59
C LEU A 191 -2.26 -8.76 14.05
N LEU A 192 -3.16 -9.05 15.00
CA LEU A 192 -2.80 -9.25 16.41
C LEU A 192 -1.80 -10.40 16.56
N GLU A 193 -2.10 -11.57 15.99
CA GLU A 193 -1.21 -12.72 16.02
C GLU A 193 0.15 -12.41 15.40
N LYS A 194 0.20 -11.63 14.31
CA LYS A 194 1.46 -11.16 13.71
C LYS A 194 2.25 -10.32 14.70
N ILE A 195 1.64 -9.26 15.23
CA ILE A 195 2.30 -8.30 16.13
C ILE A 195 2.75 -8.99 17.43
N GLU A 196 1.95 -9.90 18.00
CA GLU A 196 2.33 -10.64 19.21
C GLU A 196 3.53 -11.56 18.99
N ARG A 197 3.61 -12.24 17.83
CA ARG A 197 4.78 -13.05 17.47
C ARG A 197 6.04 -12.20 17.33
N GLU A 198 5.92 -11.09 16.61
CA GLU A 198 7.01 -10.13 16.41
C GLU A 198 7.48 -9.58 17.75
N ARG A 199 6.58 -9.05 18.58
CA ARG A 199 6.89 -8.53 19.91
C ARG A 199 7.57 -9.55 20.81
N ARG A 200 7.13 -10.82 20.79
CA ARG A 200 7.72 -11.88 21.62
C ARG A 200 9.20 -12.12 21.28
N VAL A 201 9.57 -12.07 20.01
CA VAL A 201 10.94 -12.30 19.55
C VAL A 201 11.77 -11.02 19.66
N GLU A 202 11.21 -9.90 19.22
CA GLU A 202 11.89 -8.60 19.14
C GLU A 202 12.03 -7.89 20.49
N ALA A 203 11.37 -8.36 21.57
CA ALA A 203 11.48 -7.75 22.90
C ALA A 203 12.93 -7.67 23.45
N ALA A 204 13.81 -8.56 23.01
CA ALA A 204 15.23 -8.59 23.39
C ALA A 204 16.13 -7.84 22.38
N PHE A 205 15.54 -7.20 21.36
CA PHE A 205 16.29 -6.53 20.31
C PHE A 205 16.61 -5.09 20.71
N GLN A 206 17.74 -4.59 20.20
CA GLN A 206 18.16 -3.21 20.32
C GLN A 206 18.11 -2.53 18.94
N ARG A 207 17.88 -1.21 18.96
CA ARG A 207 17.85 -0.37 17.76
C ARG A 207 19.18 0.37 17.64
N GLU A 208 19.78 0.32 16.47
CA GLU A 208 20.98 1.05 16.08
C GLU A 208 20.65 1.85 14.82
N THR A 209 21.12 3.10 14.72
CA THR A 209 20.80 3.97 13.59
C THR A 209 22.05 4.22 12.75
N THR A 210 21.90 4.10 11.43
CA THR A 210 22.90 4.49 10.43
C THR A 210 22.44 5.75 9.70
N GLU A 211 23.16 6.14 8.66
CA GLU A 211 22.78 7.29 7.84
C GLU A 211 21.37 7.10 7.26
N HIS A 212 21.11 5.94 6.64
CA HIS A 212 19.88 5.66 5.91
C HIS A 212 18.98 4.58 6.54
N PHE A 213 19.43 3.88 7.59
CA PHE A 213 18.70 2.74 8.15
C PHE A 213 18.53 2.79 9.66
N VAL A 214 17.48 2.12 10.14
CA VAL A 214 17.32 1.74 11.55
C VAL A 214 17.44 0.23 11.66
N VAL A 215 18.54 -0.26 12.23
CA VAL A 215 18.86 -1.68 12.36
C VAL A 215 18.36 -2.18 13.72
N VAL A 216 17.46 -3.16 13.69
CA VAL A 216 16.85 -3.80 14.86
C VAL A 216 17.35 -5.23 14.93
N LYS A 217 18.05 -5.60 16.00
CA LYS A 217 18.68 -6.91 16.14
C LYS A 217 18.83 -7.33 17.60
N HIS A 218 19.01 -8.62 17.85
CA HIS A 218 19.30 -9.11 19.20
C HIS A 218 20.59 -8.49 19.75
N ARG A 219 20.60 -8.15 21.05
CA ARG A 219 21.78 -7.51 21.70
C ARG A 219 23.05 -8.37 21.64
N ALA A 220 22.89 -9.70 21.66
CA ALA A 220 24.01 -10.63 21.58
C ALA A 220 24.55 -10.83 20.15
N ALA A 221 23.85 -10.31 19.12
CA ALA A 221 24.29 -10.42 17.74
C ALA A 221 25.63 -9.69 17.56
N GLY A 222 26.69 -10.47 17.30
CA GLY A 222 28.05 -9.96 17.18
C GLY A 222 28.20 -8.95 16.04
N GLY A 223 28.93 -7.87 16.29
CA GLY A 223 29.17 -6.81 15.30
C GLY A 223 29.80 -7.32 13.99
N GLU A 224 30.59 -8.41 14.05
CA GLU A 224 31.20 -9.03 12.87
C GLU A 224 30.18 -9.65 11.90
N ALA A 225 29.06 -10.18 12.40
CA ALA A 225 28.01 -10.76 11.56
C ALA A 225 27.10 -9.68 10.95
N VAL A 226 26.88 -8.59 11.68
CA VAL A 226 25.96 -7.52 11.28
C VAL A 226 26.62 -6.53 10.33
N ARG A 227 27.90 -6.22 10.54
CA ARG A 227 28.63 -5.20 9.77
C ARG A 227 28.59 -5.46 8.25
N PRO A 228 28.79 -6.68 7.72
CA PRO A 228 28.67 -6.94 6.29
C PRO A 228 27.27 -6.65 5.73
N VAL A 229 26.22 -6.95 6.51
CA VAL A 229 24.82 -6.69 6.12
C VAL A 229 24.57 -5.19 6.00
N VAL A 230 24.97 -4.42 7.02
CA VAL A 230 24.82 -2.96 7.01
C VAL A 230 25.60 -2.34 5.86
N GLN A 231 26.83 -2.80 5.60
CA GLN A 231 27.61 -2.31 4.46
C GLN A 231 26.97 -2.65 3.11
N ALA A 232 26.36 -3.83 2.98
CA ALA A 232 25.61 -4.21 1.78
C ALA A 232 24.35 -3.35 1.61
N LEU A 233 23.66 -3.00 2.70
CA LEU A 233 22.49 -2.13 2.70
C LEU A 233 22.83 -0.72 2.22
N GLU A 234 23.91 -0.11 2.71
CA GLU A 234 24.34 1.21 2.24
C GLU A 234 24.70 1.19 0.75
N ARG A 235 25.39 0.14 0.26
CA ARG A 235 25.65 -0.04 -1.18
C ARG A 235 24.37 -0.24 -1.99
N ALA A 236 23.40 -0.98 -1.45
CA ALA A 236 22.10 -1.18 -2.09
C ALA A 236 21.31 0.12 -2.16
N TRP A 237 21.35 0.95 -1.11
CA TRP A 237 20.75 2.27 -1.08
C TRP A 237 21.30 3.16 -2.19
N GLU A 238 22.62 3.26 -2.31
CA GLU A 238 23.29 4.04 -3.36
C GLU A 238 22.93 3.49 -4.74
N ARG A 239 23.14 2.18 -4.98
CA ARG A 239 22.95 1.57 -6.29
C ARG A 239 21.51 1.66 -6.78
N VAL A 240 20.54 1.27 -5.97
CA VAL A 240 19.12 1.31 -6.36
C VAL A 240 18.65 2.75 -6.46
N GLY A 241 19.12 3.62 -5.56
CA GLY A 241 18.79 5.05 -5.58
C GLY A 241 19.25 5.73 -6.87
N ASP A 242 20.50 5.50 -7.28
CA ASP A 242 21.06 6.03 -8.52
C ASP A 242 20.33 5.45 -9.76
N GLN A 243 20.03 4.15 -9.75
CA GLN A 243 19.37 3.47 -10.87
C GLN A 243 17.91 3.91 -11.08
N LEU A 244 17.19 4.18 -9.99
CA LEU A 244 15.79 4.61 -10.02
C LEU A 244 15.61 6.13 -9.84
N ASP A 245 16.70 6.90 -9.69
CA ASP A 245 16.68 8.32 -9.33
C ASP A 245 15.74 8.59 -8.14
N TYR A 246 15.96 7.84 -7.05
CA TYR A 246 15.11 7.83 -5.86
C TYR A 246 15.91 7.67 -4.57
N HIS A 247 15.94 8.70 -3.73
CA HIS A 247 16.66 8.69 -2.46
C HIS A 247 15.70 9.09 -1.33
N PRO A 248 15.24 8.14 -0.49
CA PRO A 248 14.31 8.44 0.60
C PRO A 248 14.97 9.31 1.66
N THR A 249 14.21 10.26 2.22
CA THR A 249 14.64 11.09 3.36
C THR A 249 14.41 10.39 4.70
N GLU A 250 13.41 9.52 4.77
CA GLU A 250 13.11 8.69 5.94
C GLU A 250 14.00 7.44 5.95
N ARG A 251 14.37 7.00 7.15
CA ARG A 251 15.20 5.80 7.31
C ARG A 251 14.36 4.53 7.19
N VAL A 252 14.87 3.54 6.46
CA VAL A 252 14.21 2.23 6.35
C VAL A 252 14.57 1.37 7.55
N THR A 253 13.56 0.75 8.19
CA THR A 253 13.78 -0.18 9.30
C THR A 253 14.20 -1.56 8.77
N ILE A 254 15.30 -2.08 9.30
CA ILE A 254 15.82 -3.43 9.03
C ILE A 254 15.70 -4.25 10.30
N VAL A 255 15.11 -5.45 10.24
CA VAL A 255 15.03 -6.38 11.36
C VAL A 255 15.85 -7.63 11.05
N LEU A 256 16.84 -7.91 11.89
CA LEU A 256 17.78 -9.01 11.72
C LEU A 256 17.48 -10.12 12.73
N TYR A 257 17.20 -11.33 12.23
CA TYR A 257 16.79 -12.49 13.03
C TYR A 257 17.86 -13.57 13.08
N GLU A 258 18.15 -14.15 14.24
CA GLU A 258 19.13 -15.23 14.36
C GLU A 258 18.51 -16.62 14.14
N GLY A 259 19.17 -17.47 13.37
CA GLY A 259 18.78 -18.89 13.21
C GLY A 259 17.38 -19.07 12.62
N VAL A 260 16.56 -19.92 13.26
CA VAL A 260 15.20 -20.27 12.78
C VAL A 260 14.15 -19.18 13.06
N GLN A 261 14.51 -18.14 13.82
CA GLN A 261 13.58 -17.07 14.22
C GLN A 261 12.94 -16.36 13.03
N PHE A 262 13.69 -16.19 11.93
CA PHE A 262 13.17 -15.54 10.73
C PHE A 262 11.91 -16.23 10.22
N HIS A 263 11.95 -17.56 10.05
CA HIS A 263 10.82 -18.35 9.57
C HIS A 263 9.69 -18.42 10.60
N ASP A 264 10.01 -18.52 11.89
CA ASP A 264 9.02 -18.59 12.97
C ASP A 264 8.19 -17.30 13.06
N VAL A 265 8.83 -16.14 12.91
CA VAL A 265 8.17 -14.83 13.01
C VAL A 265 7.38 -14.51 11.76
N THR A 266 8.02 -14.60 10.60
CA THR A 266 7.44 -14.18 9.32
C THR A 266 6.46 -15.21 8.74
N ARG A 267 6.58 -16.49 9.12
CA ARG A 267 5.81 -17.63 8.55
C ARG A 267 5.92 -17.75 7.03
N VAL A 268 6.95 -17.17 6.41
CA VAL A 268 7.24 -17.35 4.99
C VAL A 268 7.73 -18.77 4.73
N HIS A 269 7.54 -19.25 3.51
CA HIS A 269 8.06 -20.56 3.10
C HIS A 269 9.59 -20.63 3.26
N GLY A 270 10.12 -21.81 3.53
CA GLY A 270 11.56 -22.01 3.81
C GLY A 270 12.51 -21.65 2.68
N TRP A 271 12.00 -21.41 1.47
CA TRP A 271 12.79 -20.93 0.33
C TRP A 271 12.97 -19.41 0.31
N VAL A 272 12.16 -18.67 1.08
CA VAL A 272 12.21 -17.20 1.17
C VAL A 272 13.37 -16.78 2.07
N THR A 273 14.23 -15.91 1.55
CA THR A 273 15.55 -15.61 2.13
C THR A 273 15.71 -14.15 2.56
N GLY A 274 14.66 -13.36 2.36
CA GLY A 274 14.42 -12.04 2.92
C GLY A 274 12.95 -11.65 2.65
N LEU A 275 12.49 -10.61 3.33
CA LEU A 275 11.11 -10.14 3.20
C LEU A 275 11.05 -8.63 3.39
N TYR A 276 10.36 -7.95 2.48
CA TYR A 276 9.89 -6.59 2.68
C TYR A 276 8.39 -6.56 3.03
N ASP A 277 8.05 -6.05 4.21
CA ASP A 277 6.67 -5.85 4.69
C ASP A 277 6.47 -4.47 5.35
N GLY A 278 7.18 -3.47 4.83
CA GLY A 278 7.30 -2.11 5.37
C GLY A 278 8.58 -1.97 6.20
N LYS A 279 9.15 -3.11 6.57
CA LYS A 279 10.48 -3.28 7.11
C LYS A 279 11.18 -4.31 6.24
N ILE A 280 12.49 -4.20 6.09
CA ILE A 280 13.29 -5.27 5.49
C ILE A 280 13.65 -6.25 6.59
N ARG A 281 13.33 -7.53 6.40
CA ARG A 281 13.57 -8.60 7.36
C ARG A 281 14.55 -9.57 6.77
N LEU A 282 15.66 -9.80 7.47
CA LEU A 282 16.73 -10.68 7.00
C LEU A 282 17.14 -11.68 8.10
N PRO A 283 17.47 -12.93 7.73
CA PRO A 283 18.12 -13.85 8.65
C PRO A 283 19.58 -13.46 8.87
N LEU A 284 20.15 -13.85 10.02
CA LEU A 284 21.57 -13.79 10.36
C LEU A 284 22.12 -15.20 10.58
N GLY A 285 23.40 -15.36 10.28
CA GLY A 285 24.12 -16.62 10.47
C GLY A 285 24.01 -17.55 9.25
N THR A 286 23.80 -18.84 9.47
CA THR A 286 23.92 -19.89 8.44
C THR A 286 22.93 -19.78 7.28
N GLY A 287 21.86 -19.00 7.45
CA GLY A 287 20.88 -18.73 6.38
C GLY A 287 21.24 -17.54 5.49
N LEU A 288 22.24 -16.74 5.86
CA LEU A 288 22.60 -15.53 5.13
C LEU A 288 23.78 -15.81 4.17
N PRO A 289 23.67 -15.46 2.87
CA PRO A 289 24.80 -15.53 1.95
C PRO A 289 25.92 -14.56 2.32
N SER A 290 27.10 -14.75 1.72
CA SER A 290 28.27 -13.88 1.92
C SER A 290 28.76 -13.27 0.60
N GLY A 291 29.44 -12.12 0.68
CA GLY A 291 30.07 -11.48 -0.49
C GLY A 291 29.03 -11.04 -1.52
N ALA A 292 29.28 -11.31 -2.80
CA ALA A 292 28.41 -10.86 -3.90
C ALA A 292 26.96 -11.38 -3.79
N ALA A 293 26.75 -12.57 -3.23
CA ALA A 293 25.41 -13.11 -3.03
C ALA A 293 24.64 -12.38 -1.90
N LEU A 294 25.35 -11.84 -0.90
CA LEU A 294 24.75 -10.93 0.09
C LEU A 294 24.34 -9.62 -0.55
N ASP A 295 25.21 -9.04 -1.38
CA ASP A 295 24.90 -7.80 -2.08
C ASP A 295 23.66 -7.95 -2.97
N GLN A 296 23.54 -9.07 -3.69
CA GLN A 296 22.36 -9.36 -4.52
C GLN A 296 21.07 -9.45 -3.69
N LEU A 297 21.06 -10.28 -2.64
CA LEU A 297 19.92 -10.40 -1.73
C LEU A 297 19.49 -9.04 -1.17
N VAL A 298 20.45 -8.25 -0.68
CA VAL A 298 20.14 -6.96 -0.07
C VAL A 298 19.66 -5.94 -1.09
N VAL A 299 20.21 -5.93 -2.31
CA VAL A 299 19.70 -5.09 -3.41
C VAL A 299 18.27 -5.48 -3.76
N HIS A 300 17.96 -6.77 -3.80
CA HIS A 300 16.61 -7.26 -4.07
C HIS A 300 15.61 -6.79 -3.00
N GLU A 301 15.91 -6.99 -1.72
CA GLU A 301 15.02 -6.54 -0.63
C GLU A 301 14.84 -5.02 -0.59
N TYR A 302 15.93 -4.28 -0.81
CA TYR A 302 15.86 -2.82 -0.84
C TYR A 302 15.12 -2.30 -2.09
N ALA A 303 15.22 -2.99 -3.22
CA ALA A 303 14.45 -2.66 -4.41
C ALA A 303 12.94 -2.73 -4.14
N HIS A 304 12.46 -3.72 -3.39
CA HIS A 304 11.05 -3.77 -2.97
C HIS A 304 10.63 -2.52 -2.19
N ALA A 305 11.48 -2.02 -1.29
CA ALA A 305 11.21 -0.78 -0.55
C ALA A 305 11.10 0.42 -1.49
N ALA A 306 12.07 0.63 -2.39
CA ALA A 306 12.06 1.73 -3.35
C ALA A 306 10.86 1.66 -4.32
N ILE A 307 10.56 0.47 -4.84
CA ILE A 307 9.42 0.23 -5.73
C ILE A 307 8.10 0.52 -5.00
N HIS A 308 7.98 0.07 -3.76
CA HIS A 308 6.79 0.30 -2.94
C HIS A 308 6.56 1.80 -2.73
N GLU A 309 7.59 2.56 -2.36
CA GLU A 309 7.48 4.00 -2.12
C GLU A 309 7.14 4.77 -3.41
N LEU A 310 7.86 4.52 -4.51
CA LEU A 310 7.59 5.18 -5.80
C LEU A 310 6.18 4.90 -6.32
N SER A 311 5.67 3.69 -6.10
CA SER A 311 4.35 3.26 -6.57
C SER A 311 3.23 3.37 -5.54
N ARG A 312 3.55 3.75 -4.31
CA ARG A 312 2.66 3.68 -3.14
C ARG A 312 1.95 2.32 -3.02
N GLY A 313 2.72 1.25 -3.22
CA GLY A 313 2.24 -0.14 -3.15
C GLY A 313 1.32 -0.60 -4.27
N ARG A 314 1.18 0.16 -5.37
CA ARG A 314 0.26 -0.15 -6.49
C ARG A 314 0.88 -0.94 -7.63
N THR A 315 2.18 -1.19 -7.58
CA THR A 315 2.86 -1.99 -8.60
C THR A 315 2.36 -3.43 -8.62
N PRO A 316 2.02 -4.01 -9.79
CA PRO A 316 1.68 -5.43 -9.89
C PRO A 316 2.88 -6.31 -9.50
N ARG A 317 2.65 -7.47 -8.89
CA ARG A 317 3.72 -8.32 -8.35
C ARG A 317 4.72 -8.74 -9.41
N TRP A 318 4.27 -9.00 -10.64
CA TRP A 318 5.22 -9.34 -11.71
C TRP A 318 6.24 -8.23 -11.97
N LEU A 319 5.85 -6.96 -11.86
CA LEU A 319 6.77 -5.85 -12.07
C LEU A 319 7.61 -5.60 -10.81
N GLN A 320 7.06 -5.82 -9.61
CA GLN A 320 7.84 -5.74 -8.37
C GLN A 320 8.99 -6.76 -8.39
N GLU A 321 8.67 -8.04 -8.61
CA GLU A 321 9.65 -9.12 -8.58
C GLU A 321 10.59 -9.10 -9.79
N GLY A 322 10.08 -8.73 -10.97
CA GLY A 322 10.92 -8.59 -12.16
C GLY A 322 11.94 -7.45 -12.05
N LEU A 323 11.53 -6.30 -11.50
CA LEU A 323 12.42 -5.16 -11.30
C LEU A 323 13.41 -5.37 -10.16
N ALA A 324 13.00 -6.00 -9.06
CA ALA A 324 13.92 -6.40 -8.00
C ALA A 324 15.03 -7.33 -8.53
N GLN A 325 14.65 -8.34 -9.34
CA GLN A 325 15.62 -9.23 -10.00
C GLN A 325 16.52 -8.52 -11.03
N TYR A 326 15.97 -7.54 -11.75
CA TYR A 326 16.77 -6.74 -12.68
C TYR A 326 17.82 -5.90 -11.94
N LEU A 327 17.43 -5.24 -10.85
CA LEU A 327 18.31 -4.37 -10.06
C LEU A 327 19.40 -5.16 -9.32
N GLU A 328 19.08 -6.35 -8.79
CA GLU A 328 20.09 -7.23 -8.17
C GLU A 328 21.10 -7.78 -9.22
N GLY A 329 20.74 -7.74 -10.50
CA GLY A 329 21.59 -8.11 -11.62
C GLY A 329 21.46 -9.57 -12.06
N VAL A 330 20.31 -10.20 -11.83
CA VAL A 330 19.99 -11.50 -12.44
C VAL A 330 19.90 -11.32 -13.95
N ARG A 331 20.42 -12.30 -14.69
CA ARG A 331 20.31 -12.33 -16.15
C ARG A 331 19.20 -13.28 -16.55
N VAL A 332 18.41 -12.85 -17.52
CA VAL A 332 17.43 -13.71 -18.20
C VAL A 332 18.14 -14.93 -18.81
N ASP A 333 17.53 -16.11 -18.66
CA ASP A 333 17.95 -17.31 -19.38
C ASP A 333 17.61 -17.15 -20.88
N PRO A 334 18.59 -17.16 -21.80
CA PRO A 334 18.34 -17.06 -23.23
C PRO A 334 17.47 -18.21 -23.79
N LEU A 335 17.38 -19.33 -23.07
CA LEU A 335 16.58 -20.50 -23.43
C LEU A 335 15.21 -20.53 -22.72
N LEU A 336 14.84 -19.47 -22.00
CA LEU A 336 13.58 -19.39 -21.28
C LEU A 336 12.39 -19.70 -22.22
N ARG A 337 11.55 -20.65 -21.79
CA ARG A 337 10.28 -20.98 -22.43
C ARG A 337 9.15 -20.71 -21.46
N GLY A 338 8.15 -19.97 -21.91
CA GLY A 338 6.96 -19.67 -21.13
C GLY A 338 5.84 -20.68 -21.41
N PRO A 339 4.90 -20.89 -20.47
CA PRO A 339 3.65 -21.60 -20.76
C PRO A 339 2.90 -20.91 -21.91
N GLY A 340 2.46 -21.69 -22.90
CA GLY A 340 1.66 -21.18 -24.01
C GLY A 340 0.38 -20.48 -23.52
N GLY A 341 0.09 -19.29 -24.05
CA GLY A 341 -1.10 -18.53 -23.70
C GLY A 341 -1.08 -17.81 -22.33
N LEU A 342 0.08 -17.72 -21.66
CA LEU A 342 0.20 -16.99 -20.39
C LEU A 342 -0.13 -15.49 -20.56
N THR A 343 -1.03 -14.98 -19.71
CA THR A 343 -1.35 -13.56 -19.58
C THR A 343 -0.60 -12.97 -18.38
N LEU A 344 -0.55 -11.64 -18.26
CA LEU A 344 0.00 -10.96 -17.07
C LEU A 344 -0.80 -11.34 -15.80
N GLY A 345 -2.11 -11.53 -15.92
CA GLY A 345 -2.93 -12.08 -14.83
C GLY A 345 -2.58 -13.53 -14.47
N GLY A 346 -2.21 -14.34 -15.46
CA GLY A 346 -1.68 -15.69 -15.22
C GLY A 346 -0.29 -15.66 -14.57
N LEU A 347 0.56 -14.70 -14.96
CA LEU A 347 1.86 -14.47 -14.36
C LEU A 347 1.75 -14.04 -12.89
N GLU A 348 0.81 -13.15 -12.59
CA GLU A 348 0.45 -12.78 -11.21
C GLU A 348 0.12 -14.00 -10.35
N ALA A 349 -0.66 -14.94 -10.89
CA ALA A 349 -0.99 -16.18 -10.20
C ALA A 349 0.22 -17.11 -10.06
N LEU A 350 1.06 -17.20 -11.09
CA LEU A 350 2.21 -18.10 -11.13
C LEU A 350 3.27 -17.71 -10.09
N ILE A 351 3.58 -16.42 -9.95
CA ILE A 351 4.54 -15.92 -8.93
C ILE A 351 4.07 -16.25 -7.52
N GLY A 352 2.76 -16.20 -7.27
CA GLY A 352 2.16 -16.51 -5.98
C GLY A 352 1.91 -18.00 -5.73
N ASP A 353 2.37 -18.89 -6.62
CA ASP A 353 2.11 -20.32 -6.48
C ASP A 353 2.88 -20.91 -5.28
N PRO A 354 2.25 -21.75 -4.43
CA PRO A 354 2.93 -22.37 -3.30
C PRO A 354 4.01 -23.37 -3.73
N ASP A 355 3.95 -23.90 -4.96
CA ASP A 355 5.00 -24.75 -5.51
C ASP A 355 6.21 -23.89 -5.96
N PRO A 356 7.38 -24.02 -5.31
CA PRO A 356 8.55 -23.21 -5.63
C PRO A 356 9.02 -23.36 -7.08
N ALA A 357 8.86 -24.54 -7.68
CA ALA A 357 9.25 -24.77 -9.06
C ALA A 357 8.37 -24.00 -10.04
N ARG A 358 7.08 -23.87 -9.73
CA ARG A 358 6.13 -23.10 -10.54
C ARG A 358 6.31 -21.60 -10.32
N ALA A 359 6.46 -21.18 -9.07
CA ALA A 359 6.78 -19.79 -8.72
C ALA A 359 8.03 -19.31 -9.47
N ARG A 360 9.08 -20.16 -9.53
CA ARG A 360 10.32 -19.85 -10.25
C ARG A 360 10.10 -19.48 -11.71
N VAL A 361 9.27 -20.25 -12.43
CA VAL A 361 8.92 -19.93 -13.83
C VAL A 361 8.26 -18.54 -13.90
N GLY A 362 7.43 -18.20 -12.92
CA GLY A 362 6.86 -16.86 -12.79
C GLY A 362 7.92 -15.77 -12.62
N TYR A 363 8.88 -15.96 -11.72
CA TYR A 363 9.98 -15.03 -11.51
C TYR A 363 10.85 -14.82 -12.76
N ASP A 364 11.20 -15.91 -13.46
CA ASP A 364 12.04 -15.84 -14.66
C ASP A 364 11.31 -15.09 -15.80
N ILE A 365 10.00 -15.32 -15.96
CA ILE A 365 9.18 -14.58 -16.94
C ILE A 365 9.01 -13.12 -16.53
N ALA A 366 8.80 -12.82 -15.24
CA ALA A 366 8.70 -11.46 -14.73
C ALA A 366 9.97 -10.64 -14.98
N LEU A 367 11.13 -11.24 -14.75
CA LEU A 367 12.42 -10.64 -15.08
C LEU A 367 12.52 -10.37 -16.59
N TRP A 368 12.16 -11.35 -17.43
CA TRP A 368 12.17 -11.19 -18.89
C TRP A 368 11.33 -10.00 -19.35
N VAL A 369 10.10 -9.87 -18.85
CA VAL A 369 9.23 -8.72 -19.20
C VAL A 369 9.89 -7.42 -18.78
N THR A 370 10.43 -7.38 -17.57
CA THR A 370 11.03 -6.17 -17.04
C THR A 370 12.25 -5.77 -17.88
N GLU A 371 13.09 -6.72 -18.28
CA GLU A 371 14.24 -6.45 -19.16
C GLU A 371 13.80 -5.95 -20.55
N ASP A 372 12.71 -6.47 -21.12
CA ASP A 372 12.12 -5.94 -22.36
C ASP A 372 11.65 -4.48 -22.20
N LEU A 373 11.00 -4.14 -21.08
CA LEU A 373 10.59 -2.76 -20.79
C LEU A 373 11.77 -1.82 -20.57
N VAL A 374 12.82 -2.28 -19.90
CA VAL A 374 14.05 -1.51 -19.72
C VAL A 374 14.79 -1.36 -21.04
N THR A 375 14.82 -2.37 -21.90
CA THR A 375 15.44 -2.29 -23.23
C THR A 375 14.76 -1.24 -24.11
N ARG A 376 13.43 -1.09 -24.00
CA ARG A 376 12.65 -0.14 -24.81
C ARG A 376 12.78 1.32 -24.37
N GLY A 377 12.80 1.57 -23.06
CA GLY A 377 12.67 2.92 -22.51
C GLY A 377 13.70 3.30 -21.44
N GLY A 378 14.58 2.38 -21.08
CA GLY A 378 15.48 2.52 -19.93
C GLY A 378 14.74 2.46 -18.59
N LEU A 379 15.52 2.46 -17.50
CA LEU A 379 15.00 2.51 -16.14
C LEU A 379 14.20 3.79 -15.84
N ALA A 380 14.52 4.91 -16.51
CA ALA A 380 13.76 6.16 -16.36
C ALA A 380 12.28 6.01 -16.78
N SER A 381 12.00 5.22 -17.82
CA SER A 381 10.62 4.94 -18.25
C SER A 381 9.92 4.02 -17.25
N VAL A 382 10.59 2.99 -16.75
CA VAL A 382 10.05 2.11 -15.70
C VAL A 382 9.74 2.90 -14.43
N ARG A 383 10.65 3.77 -13.98
CA ARG A 383 10.41 4.70 -12.87
C ARG A 383 9.19 5.58 -13.12
N THR A 384 9.04 6.11 -14.34
CA THR A 384 7.86 6.91 -14.71
C THR A 384 6.58 6.08 -14.59
N VAL A 385 6.59 4.80 -14.98
CA VAL A 385 5.46 3.88 -14.73
C VAL A 385 5.19 3.77 -13.23
N LEU A 386 6.20 3.51 -12.40
CA LEU A 386 6.03 3.42 -10.93
C LEU A 386 5.40 4.69 -10.36
N MET A 387 5.90 5.87 -10.72
CA MET A 387 5.35 7.15 -10.26
C MET A 387 3.91 7.37 -10.71
N ARG A 388 3.56 6.98 -11.94
CA ARG A 388 2.18 7.07 -12.44
C ARG A 388 1.25 6.14 -11.68
N LEU A 389 1.69 4.92 -11.37
CA LEU A 389 0.96 4.02 -10.48
C LEU A 389 0.77 4.67 -9.10
N GLY A 390 1.81 5.28 -8.53
CA GLY A 390 1.73 6.07 -7.29
C GLY A 390 0.68 7.19 -7.37
N ASN A 391 0.56 7.84 -8.52
CA ASN A 391 -0.43 8.90 -8.76
C ASN A 391 -1.83 8.39 -9.12
N GLY A 392 -2.05 7.07 -9.11
CA GLY A 392 -3.37 6.47 -9.31
C GLY A 392 -3.67 6.01 -10.74
N ASP A 393 -2.70 6.01 -11.66
CA ASP A 393 -2.90 5.35 -12.94
C ASP A 393 -3.01 3.83 -12.73
N SER A 394 -3.88 3.16 -13.50
CA SER A 394 -3.82 1.71 -13.61
C SER A 394 -2.56 1.31 -14.38
N ILE A 395 -2.07 0.09 -14.19
CA ILE A 395 -0.93 -0.43 -14.99
C ILE A 395 -1.21 -0.35 -16.49
N ALA A 396 -2.45 -0.58 -16.93
CA ALA A 396 -2.81 -0.40 -18.33
C ALA A 396 -2.64 1.05 -18.81
N ALA A 397 -3.14 2.03 -18.03
CA ALA A 397 -3.03 3.44 -18.36
C ALA A 397 -1.57 3.92 -18.34
N ALA A 398 -0.80 3.54 -17.32
CA ALA A 398 0.61 3.91 -17.17
C ALA A 398 1.45 3.37 -18.34
N MET A 399 1.23 2.11 -18.74
CA MET A 399 1.95 1.50 -19.86
C MET A 399 1.61 2.16 -21.20
N THR A 400 0.33 2.46 -21.45
CA THR A 400 -0.07 3.18 -22.67
C THR A 400 0.51 4.59 -22.72
N GLN A 401 0.54 5.28 -21.58
CA GLN A 401 1.07 6.65 -21.51
C GLN A 401 2.60 6.72 -21.65
N VAL A 402 3.33 5.78 -21.07
CA VAL A 402 4.80 5.81 -21.06
C VAL A 402 5.40 5.13 -22.29
N TYR A 403 4.87 3.96 -22.66
CA TYR A 403 5.42 3.14 -23.74
C TYR A 403 4.60 3.19 -25.03
N GLY A 404 3.43 3.85 -25.03
CA GLY A 404 2.54 3.87 -26.20
C GLY A 404 1.90 2.50 -26.50
N MET A 405 1.93 1.55 -25.55
CA MET A 405 1.49 0.17 -25.76
C MET A 405 0.36 -0.22 -24.80
N ARG A 406 -0.60 -0.99 -25.32
CA ARG A 406 -1.61 -1.66 -24.49
C ARG A 406 -1.03 -2.93 -23.88
N LEU A 407 -1.50 -3.31 -22.69
CA LEU A 407 -1.05 -4.55 -22.04
C LEU A 407 -1.26 -5.78 -22.92
N ALA A 408 -2.37 -5.86 -23.67
CA ALA A 408 -2.63 -6.96 -24.59
C ALA A 408 -1.60 -7.04 -25.74
N GLU A 409 -0.99 -5.92 -26.13
CA GLU A 409 0.05 -5.88 -27.17
C GLU A 409 1.38 -6.38 -26.61
N LEU A 410 1.76 -5.90 -25.42
CA LEU A 410 2.89 -6.46 -24.65
C LEU A 410 2.70 -7.98 -24.47
N GLU A 411 1.49 -8.37 -24.08
CA GLU A 411 1.12 -9.77 -23.86
C GLU A 411 1.14 -10.61 -25.15
N SER A 412 0.98 -10.02 -26.32
CA SER A 412 1.09 -10.73 -27.59
C SER A 412 2.56 -10.92 -27.98
N GLN A 413 3.37 -9.89 -27.77
CA GLN A 413 4.78 -9.87 -28.18
C GLN A 413 5.63 -10.91 -27.45
N TRP A 414 5.54 -10.95 -26.12
CA TRP A 414 6.30 -11.92 -25.33
C TRP A 414 5.88 -13.39 -25.55
N ARG A 415 4.60 -13.66 -25.91
CA ARG A 415 4.13 -15.01 -26.24
C ARG A 415 4.84 -15.53 -27.48
N ASN A 416 4.99 -14.69 -28.49
CA ASN A 416 5.71 -15.05 -29.71
C ASN A 416 7.21 -15.30 -29.43
N LEU A 417 7.81 -14.58 -28.48
CA LEU A 417 9.25 -14.67 -28.18
C LEU A 417 9.58 -15.83 -27.23
N LEU A 418 8.73 -16.11 -26.24
CA LEU A 418 8.92 -17.18 -25.26
C LEU A 418 8.41 -18.56 -25.75
N GLY A 419 7.96 -18.64 -27.01
CA GLY A 419 7.64 -19.90 -27.69
C GLY A 419 6.23 -20.42 -27.47
N GLY A 420 5.24 -19.52 -27.40
CA GLY A 420 3.81 -19.85 -27.34
C GLY A 420 3.21 -20.37 -28.64
#